data_AF-A0A1C7MA33-F1
#
_entry.id   AF-A0A1C7MA33-F1
#
_cell.length_a   1.000
_cell.length_b   1.000
_cell.length_c   1.000
_cell.angle_alpha   90.00
_cell.angle_beta   90.00
_cell.angle_gamma   90.00
#
_symmetry.space_group_name_H-M   'P 1'
#
loop_
_entity.id
_entity.type
_entity.pdbx_description
1 polymer ?
#
loop_
_entity_poly.entity_id
_entity_poly.type
_entity_poly.pdbx_seq_one_letter_code
_entity_poly.pdbx_strand_id
1 'polypeptide(L)'
;MFTKLKFANRLHKRSEGENHQTQDLLDVDAAEKTTQQLIGDVTDTIKGVSVHVGARELKTIAFNTIKDAWARFSDGFPLHEDDLILRDKGWAYITPKQPDRDVLEEEFWKKDAKGVKVFQRGKGTHIQLHMPNALWREYDVYATKLAAAEIERDAAYGRQENERSSVVSAKFTEKRRVASAQSTSAKSSGSVNDENSDLHKLNLTIPPTSMSVPGESSKRSNNSLNASYPSKKMHLSAMSDSPDQNALEAALRAQNIPTARALASLFTTNSFNVLVHPVLHFTSFDELCEVKEDFREYFSPALLATISLETYQDVKHGSFKKAVFGTSDRVLFRPPDSALDLPTLRLCAKQTFYVSKNQRIPHDGRKQAKNLITEVQCLVWARALLDLAYAFVEKEMETRDITQLPVPAGIEPIPKLRFVEAALAVEQGGEQSVYLLEEVIDTNTEGIFKKYINNDSPDPLHFDDATQNHRAQFLSFTQHVQYVTTGKLAFVTDYQGGHSILSDPQIVTIPRVGHVFASGNLPEAHRKFESDHNCSKFCIFFDLPKFVAPSTHSRLKARATAIASTSKSGLGSKPMSIATTAA
;
A
#
# COMPACT_ATOMS: atom_id res chain seq x y z
N MET A 1 -15.48 34.61 -11.91
CA MET A 1 -15.34 33.94 -10.61
C MET A 1 -14.91 32.50 -10.84
N PHE A 2 -14.35 31.84 -9.83
CA PHE A 2 -14.02 30.41 -9.87
C PHE A 2 -14.90 29.66 -8.88
N THR A 3 -15.56 28.60 -9.33
CA THR A 3 -16.41 27.78 -8.47
C THR A 3 -15.84 26.37 -8.43
N LYS A 4 -15.33 25.94 -7.27
CA LYS A 4 -14.83 24.57 -7.10
C LYS A 4 -16.02 23.64 -6.87
N LEU A 5 -16.17 22.67 -7.76
CA LEU A 5 -17.23 21.69 -7.74
C LEU A 5 -16.71 20.38 -7.14
N LYS A 6 -17.46 19.84 -6.18
CA LYS A 6 -17.22 18.52 -5.59
C LYS A 6 -18.43 17.62 -5.78
N PHE A 7 -18.20 16.39 -6.24
CA PHE A 7 -19.23 15.36 -6.24
C PHE A 7 -19.14 14.54 -4.94
N ALA A 8 -20.25 14.43 -4.20
CA ALA A 8 -20.20 13.89 -2.84
C ALA A 8 -21.48 13.15 -2.44
N ASN A 9 -21.33 12.20 -1.52
CA ASN A 9 -22.41 11.49 -0.84
C ASN A 9 -22.40 11.81 0.67
N ARG A 10 -23.56 11.67 1.32
CA ARG A 10 -23.74 11.83 2.77
C ARG A 10 -23.85 10.46 3.45
N LEU A 11 -22.79 10.02 4.11
CA LEU A 11 -22.85 8.81 4.94
C LEU A 11 -23.42 9.13 6.32
N HIS A 12 -24.52 8.44 6.67
CA HIS A 12 -24.96 8.32 8.06
C HIS A 12 -24.13 7.23 8.71
N LYS A 13 -23.37 7.57 9.75
CA LYS A 13 -22.80 6.57 10.64
C LYS A 13 -23.94 6.02 11.48
N ARG A 14 -24.46 4.83 11.14
CA ARG A 14 -25.27 4.09 12.10
C ARG A 14 -24.37 3.78 13.31
N SER A 15 -24.78 4.22 14.50
CA SER A 15 -24.25 3.64 15.72
C SER A 15 -24.70 2.18 15.75
N GLU A 16 -23.77 1.26 15.48
CA GLU A 16 -23.98 -0.17 15.70
C GLU A 16 -24.17 -0.39 17.21
N GLY A 17 -25.43 -0.39 17.66
CA GLY A 17 -25.74 -0.49 19.08
C GLY A 17 -27.23 -0.60 19.43
N GLU A 18 -28.15 -0.17 18.56
CA GLU A 18 -29.58 -0.21 18.89
C GLU A 18 -30.35 -1.13 17.96
N ASN A 19 -30.69 -2.28 18.53
CA ASN A 19 -31.46 -3.34 17.91
C ASN A 19 -32.92 -3.15 18.31
N HIS A 20 -33.68 -2.25 17.67
CA HIS A 20 -35.14 -2.17 17.85
C HIS A 20 -35.90 -1.98 16.55
N GLN A 21 -36.90 -2.85 16.39
CA GLN A 21 -37.98 -2.78 15.42
C GLN A 21 -38.93 -1.62 15.75
N THR A 22 -39.49 -1.03 14.70
CA THR A 22 -40.70 -0.19 14.65
C THR A 22 -40.70 1.13 15.43
N GLN A 23 -40.46 2.24 14.72
CA GLN A 23 -41.50 3.24 14.43
C GLN A 23 -40.98 4.28 13.43
N ASP A 24 -41.76 4.45 12.37
CA ASP A 24 -41.57 5.47 11.34
C ASP A 24 -42.24 6.78 11.79
N LEU A 25 -41.68 7.89 11.29
CA LEU A 25 -42.24 9.23 11.13
C LEU A 25 -42.11 10.26 12.28
N LEU A 26 -41.32 11.28 11.93
CA LEU A 26 -41.30 12.68 12.38
C LEU A 26 -40.61 12.99 13.71
N ASP A 27 -39.28 12.99 13.68
CA ASP A 27 -38.48 14.06 14.31
C ASP A 27 -37.10 14.12 13.65
N VAL A 28 -36.86 15.17 12.87
CA VAL A 28 -35.59 15.41 12.16
C VAL A 28 -35.06 16.75 12.64
N ASP A 29 -34.22 16.74 13.68
CA ASP A 29 -33.17 17.76 13.92
C ASP A 29 -32.24 17.41 15.09
N ALA A 30 -31.97 16.12 15.32
CA ALA A 30 -30.81 15.74 16.12
C ALA A 30 -29.55 15.84 15.25
N ALA A 31 -28.60 16.68 15.65
CA ALA A 31 -27.33 16.93 14.96
C ALA A 31 -26.43 15.68 14.95
N GLU A 32 -26.78 14.67 14.17
CA GLU A 32 -25.89 13.56 13.87
C GLU A 32 -24.66 14.08 13.13
N LYS A 33 -23.48 13.74 13.66
CA LYS A 33 -22.18 14.01 13.01
C LYS A 33 -22.13 13.27 11.68
N THR A 34 -22.55 13.96 10.63
CA THR A 34 -22.58 13.43 9.28
C THR A 34 -21.22 13.63 8.62
N THR A 35 -20.70 12.56 8.02
CA THR A 35 -19.38 12.58 7.39
C THR A 35 -19.57 12.70 5.87
N GLN A 36 -18.98 13.72 5.26
CA GLN A 36 -19.01 13.88 3.80
C GLN A 36 -18.06 12.87 3.15
N GLN A 37 -18.54 12.09 2.19
CA GLN A 37 -17.71 11.22 1.37
C GLN A 37 -17.62 11.81 -0.04
N LEU A 38 -16.40 12.12 -0.49
CA LEU A 38 -16.18 12.44 -1.90
C LEU A 38 -16.35 11.17 -2.73
N ILE A 39 -17.09 11.28 -3.84
CA ILE A 39 -17.30 10.18 -4.77
C ILE A 39 -16.15 10.21 -5.79
N GLY A 40 -15.13 9.39 -5.56
CA GLY A 40 -13.92 9.35 -6.39
C GLY A 40 -13.21 10.70 -6.51
N ASP A 41 -12.52 10.89 -7.64
CA ASP A 41 -11.84 12.13 -8.01
C ASP A 41 -12.70 13.07 -8.88
N VAL A 42 -14.04 12.93 -8.82
CA VAL A 42 -14.97 13.72 -9.62
C VAL A 42 -15.09 15.14 -9.04
N THR A 43 -14.09 15.96 -9.34
CA THR A 43 -14.00 17.37 -8.93
C THR A 43 -13.53 18.23 -10.10
N ASP A 44 -14.02 19.47 -10.19
CA ASP A 44 -13.58 20.41 -11.23
C ASP A 44 -13.69 21.87 -10.75
N THR A 45 -13.22 22.82 -11.56
CA THR A 45 -13.34 24.26 -11.34
C THR A 45 -14.07 24.93 -12.50
N ILE A 46 -15.25 25.45 -12.21
CA ILE A 46 -16.07 26.17 -13.18
C ILE A 46 -15.62 27.64 -13.22
N LYS A 47 -15.30 28.13 -14.42
CA LYS A 47 -14.93 29.54 -14.65
C LYS A 47 -16.10 30.31 -15.24
N GLY A 48 -16.14 31.62 -14.99
CA GLY A 48 -17.09 32.51 -15.68
C GLY A 48 -18.54 32.44 -15.21
N VAL A 49 -18.82 31.76 -14.09
CA VAL A 49 -20.16 31.75 -13.48
C VAL A 49 -20.51 33.17 -13.01
N SER A 50 -21.72 33.65 -13.35
CA SER A 50 -22.25 34.94 -12.89
C SER A 50 -22.57 34.92 -11.39
N VAL A 51 -22.39 36.03 -10.67
CA VAL A 51 -22.77 36.11 -9.24
C VAL A 51 -24.28 36.13 -9.08
N HIS A 52 -24.97 36.60 -10.12
CA HIS A 52 -26.42 36.70 -10.20
C HIS A 52 -27.08 35.43 -10.75
N VAL A 53 -26.33 34.34 -10.90
CA VAL A 53 -26.84 33.04 -11.40
C VAL A 53 -27.99 32.52 -10.52
N GLY A 54 -28.99 31.89 -11.13
CA GLY A 54 -30.05 31.16 -10.42
C GLY A 54 -29.59 29.79 -9.94
N ALA A 55 -30.32 29.17 -9.01
CA ALA A 55 -30.00 27.82 -8.52
C ALA A 55 -30.13 26.79 -9.65
N ARG A 56 -31.15 26.90 -10.50
CA ARG A 56 -31.37 25.97 -11.61
C ARG A 56 -30.23 26.04 -12.62
N GLU A 57 -29.92 27.24 -13.08
CA GLU A 57 -28.82 27.47 -14.02
C GLU A 57 -27.47 27.01 -13.44
N LEU A 58 -27.21 27.30 -12.16
CA LEU A 58 -25.99 26.85 -11.49
C LEU A 58 -25.88 25.32 -11.42
N LYS A 59 -27.00 24.63 -11.13
CA LYS A 59 -27.06 23.17 -11.12
C LYS A 59 -26.75 22.59 -12.50
N THR A 60 -27.34 23.16 -13.56
CA THR A 60 -27.10 22.76 -14.95
C THR A 60 -25.65 22.94 -15.36
N ILE A 61 -25.05 24.09 -15.02
CA ILE A 61 -23.62 24.35 -15.30
C ILE A 61 -22.75 23.33 -14.56
N ALA A 62 -23.03 23.11 -13.27
CA ALA A 62 -22.27 22.17 -12.46
C ALA A 62 -22.36 20.74 -13.01
N PHE A 63 -23.57 20.25 -13.31
CA PHE A 63 -23.78 18.90 -13.83
C PHE A 63 -23.07 18.69 -15.17
N ASN A 64 -23.23 19.64 -16.10
CA ASN A 64 -22.56 19.56 -17.40
C ASN A 64 -21.03 19.58 -17.31
N THR A 65 -20.48 20.19 -16.25
CA THR A 65 -19.03 20.19 -16.02
C THR A 65 -18.52 18.80 -15.63
N ILE A 66 -19.27 18.05 -14.82
CA ILE A 66 -18.80 16.76 -14.29
C ILE A 66 -19.34 15.53 -15.02
N LYS A 67 -20.37 15.65 -15.88
CA LYS A 67 -21.04 14.49 -16.48
C LYS A 67 -20.10 13.54 -17.21
N ASP A 68 -19.07 14.04 -17.90
CA ASP A 68 -18.11 13.20 -18.63
C ASP A 68 -17.10 12.52 -17.69
N ALA A 69 -16.75 13.18 -16.59
CA ALA A 69 -15.94 12.58 -15.53
C ALA A 69 -16.75 11.49 -14.79
N TRP A 70 -18.03 11.75 -14.51
CA TRP A 70 -18.94 10.77 -13.94
C TRP A 70 -19.13 9.56 -14.85
N ALA A 71 -19.41 9.77 -16.14
CA ALA A 71 -19.63 8.68 -17.09
C ALA A 71 -18.42 7.74 -17.19
N ARG A 72 -17.20 8.28 -17.12
CA ARG A 72 -15.96 7.51 -17.06
C ARG A 72 -15.74 6.80 -15.73
N PHE A 73 -16.06 7.46 -14.62
CA PHE A 73 -15.90 6.88 -13.28
C PHE A 73 -16.88 5.73 -13.02
N SER A 74 -18.11 5.88 -13.52
CA SER A 74 -19.23 5.00 -13.20
C SER A 74 -19.49 3.92 -14.25
N ASP A 75 -18.58 3.77 -15.23
CA ASP A 75 -18.74 2.87 -16.38
C ASP A 75 -20.12 2.98 -17.05
N GLY A 76 -20.57 4.22 -17.25
CA GLY A 76 -21.82 4.52 -17.95
C GLY A 76 -23.10 4.42 -17.11
N PHE A 77 -23.04 4.42 -15.77
CA PHE A 77 -24.25 4.51 -14.94
C PHE A 77 -25.06 5.78 -15.29
N PRO A 78 -26.35 5.64 -15.64
CA PRO A 78 -27.18 6.78 -16.01
C PRO A 78 -27.39 7.69 -14.79
N LEU A 79 -27.03 8.96 -14.95
CA LEU A 79 -27.23 9.98 -13.93
C LEU A 79 -27.85 11.21 -14.59
N HIS A 80 -29.00 11.65 -14.08
CA HIS A 80 -29.65 12.86 -14.56
C HIS A 80 -29.39 14.04 -13.62
N GLU A 81 -29.46 15.25 -14.19
CA GLU A 81 -29.29 16.48 -13.42
C GLU A 81 -30.32 16.57 -12.28
N ASP A 82 -31.56 16.16 -12.54
CA ASP A 82 -32.67 16.22 -11.58
C ASP A 82 -32.46 15.31 -10.36
N ASP A 83 -31.68 14.24 -10.50
CA ASP A 83 -31.38 13.30 -9.42
C ASP A 83 -30.41 13.88 -8.38
N LEU A 84 -29.71 14.97 -8.71
CA LEU A 84 -28.69 15.57 -7.87
C LEU A 84 -29.26 16.69 -7.00
N ILE A 85 -28.62 16.96 -5.87
CA ILE A 85 -28.96 18.05 -4.96
C ILE A 85 -27.82 19.06 -4.96
N LEU A 86 -28.11 20.32 -5.25
CA LEU A 86 -27.11 21.39 -5.18
C LEU A 86 -26.95 21.86 -3.73
N ARG A 87 -25.71 21.88 -3.24
CA ARG A 87 -25.35 22.33 -1.88
C ARG A 87 -24.20 23.31 -1.88
N ASP A 88 -24.12 24.13 -0.84
CA ASP A 88 -22.97 24.98 -0.56
C ASP A 88 -21.89 24.24 0.25
N LYS A 89 -20.77 24.91 0.54
CA LYS A 89 -19.66 24.37 1.34
C LYS A 89 -20.05 23.96 2.78
N GLY A 90 -21.13 24.53 3.31
CA GLY A 90 -21.71 24.23 4.61
C GLY A 90 -22.71 23.08 4.57
N TRP A 91 -22.89 22.45 3.41
CA TRP A 91 -23.88 21.40 3.16
C TRP A 91 -25.33 21.89 3.21
N ALA A 92 -25.55 23.21 3.17
CA ALA A 92 -26.89 23.77 3.08
C ALA A 92 -27.45 23.61 1.67
N TYR A 93 -28.78 23.45 1.55
CA TYR A 93 -29.44 23.34 0.26
C TYR A 93 -29.40 24.67 -0.49
N ILE A 94 -28.98 24.64 -1.74
CA ILE A 94 -29.13 25.77 -2.66
C ILE A 94 -30.42 25.54 -3.44
N THR A 95 -31.48 26.27 -3.07
CA THR A 95 -32.81 26.16 -3.70
C THR A 95 -33.12 27.37 -4.57
N PRO A 96 -33.95 27.23 -5.63
CA PRO A 96 -34.35 28.34 -6.47
C PRO A 96 -35.11 29.43 -5.70
N LYS A 97 -34.68 30.69 -5.84
CA LYS A 97 -35.39 31.87 -5.29
C LYS A 97 -36.47 32.36 -6.28
N GLN A 98 -37.32 33.30 -5.89
CA GLN A 98 -38.23 34.00 -6.82
C GLN A 98 -37.93 35.51 -6.83
N PRO A 99 -37.40 36.07 -7.95
CA PRO A 99 -36.91 35.37 -9.14
C PRO A 99 -35.69 34.46 -8.87
N ASP A 100 -35.45 33.44 -9.71
CA ASP A 100 -34.33 32.49 -9.53
C ASP A 100 -33.01 33.13 -9.97
N ARG A 101 -32.42 33.90 -9.06
CA ARG A 101 -31.17 34.64 -9.25
C ARG A 101 -30.47 34.84 -7.91
N ASP A 102 -29.23 35.32 -7.96
CA ASP A 102 -28.47 35.78 -6.80
C ASP A 102 -28.19 34.68 -5.75
N VAL A 103 -28.07 33.42 -6.16
CA VAL A 103 -27.86 32.30 -5.20
C VAL A 103 -26.45 32.24 -4.65
N LEU A 104 -25.48 32.80 -5.37
CA LEU A 104 -24.09 32.93 -4.92
C LEU A 104 -23.79 34.29 -4.30
N GLU A 105 -24.69 35.27 -4.45
CA GLU A 105 -24.41 36.67 -4.15
C GLU A 105 -23.86 36.87 -2.73
N GLU A 106 -24.53 36.30 -1.73
CA GLU A 106 -24.19 36.47 -0.31
C GLU A 106 -22.76 36.04 0.03
N GLU A 107 -22.18 35.09 -0.71
CA GLU A 107 -20.81 34.62 -0.48
C GLU A 107 -19.73 35.61 -0.94
N PHE A 108 -20.08 36.51 -1.87
CA PHE A 108 -19.15 37.44 -2.52
C PHE A 108 -19.17 38.85 -1.92
N TRP A 109 -20.09 39.15 -1.00
CA TRP A 109 -20.13 40.43 -0.30
C TRP A 109 -19.56 40.29 1.12
N LYS A 110 -18.66 41.20 1.48
CA LYS A 110 -18.19 41.36 2.88
C LYS A 110 -18.45 42.80 3.32
N LYS A 111 -18.87 42.99 4.56
CA LYS A 111 -18.93 44.34 5.15
C LYS A 111 -17.50 44.84 5.38
N ASP A 112 -17.19 46.04 4.89
CA ASP A 112 -15.94 46.73 5.21
C ASP A 112 -15.93 47.23 6.66
N ALA A 113 -14.86 47.93 7.06
CA ALA A 113 -14.74 48.50 8.41
C ALA A 113 -15.85 49.52 8.75
N LYS A 114 -16.53 50.06 7.75
CA LYS A 114 -17.64 51.02 7.89
C LYS A 114 -19.02 50.35 7.76
N GLY A 115 -19.07 49.02 7.63
CA GLY A 115 -20.31 48.26 7.47
C GLY A 115 -20.86 48.22 6.04
N VAL A 116 -20.18 48.84 5.06
CA VAL A 116 -20.61 48.87 3.66
C VAL A 116 -20.30 47.53 2.99
N LYS A 117 -21.26 46.95 2.27
CA LYS A 117 -21.03 45.71 1.51
C LYS A 117 -20.09 46.01 0.34
N VAL A 118 -18.91 45.40 0.35
CA VAL A 118 -17.92 45.47 -0.73
C VAL A 118 -17.82 44.11 -1.42
N PHE A 119 -17.86 44.13 -2.75
CA PHE A 119 -17.76 42.93 -3.57
C PHE A 119 -16.32 42.40 -3.59
N GLN A 120 -16.14 41.12 -3.29
CA GLN A 120 -14.84 40.46 -3.22
C GLN A 120 -14.43 39.90 -4.59
N ARG A 121 -13.73 40.70 -5.41
CA ARG A 121 -13.17 40.25 -6.69
C ARG A 121 -12.13 39.13 -6.47
N GLY A 122 -12.09 38.15 -7.36
CA GLY A 122 -11.10 37.06 -7.35
C GLY A 122 -11.36 35.94 -6.33
N LYS A 123 -12.37 36.08 -5.47
CA LYS A 123 -12.78 35.01 -4.56
C LYS A 123 -13.37 33.84 -5.35
N GLY A 124 -13.16 32.63 -4.86
CA GLY A 124 -13.87 31.44 -5.33
C GLY A 124 -14.88 30.95 -4.29
N THR A 125 -15.90 30.25 -4.75
CA THR A 125 -16.86 29.54 -3.89
C THR A 125 -16.77 28.04 -4.11
N HIS A 126 -17.23 27.25 -3.14
CA HIS A 126 -17.33 25.81 -3.25
C HIS A 126 -18.80 25.42 -3.28
N ILE A 127 -19.17 24.68 -4.31
CA ILE A 127 -20.48 24.05 -4.42
C ILE A 127 -20.32 22.55 -4.50
N GLN A 128 -21.37 21.84 -4.12
CA GLN A 128 -21.41 20.39 -4.11
C GLN A 128 -22.63 19.91 -4.87
N LEU A 129 -22.41 18.94 -5.77
CA LEU A 129 -23.47 18.14 -6.35
C LEU A 129 -23.57 16.86 -5.53
N HIS A 130 -24.61 16.82 -4.70
CA HIS A 130 -24.86 15.74 -3.77
C HIS A 130 -25.72 14.66 -4.44
N MET A 131 -25.20 13.45 -4.50
CA MET A 131 -25.97 12.27 -4.90
C MET A 131 -26.78 11.76 -3.70
N PRO A 132 -28.12 11.66 -3.79
CA PRO A 132 -28.93 11.08 -2.73
C PRO A 132 -28.53 9.62 -2.43
N ASN A 133 -28.63 9.22 -1.16
CA ASN A 133 -28.28 7.87 -0.72
C ASN A 133 -29.05 6.75 -1.44
N ALA A 134 -30.31 6.99 -1.83
CA ALA A 134 -31.08 6.02 -2.61
C ALA A 134 -30.42 5.76 -3.96
N LEU A 135 -30.09 6.83 -4.70
CA LEU A 135 -29.41 6.74 -5.98
C LEU A 135 -28.00 6.14 -5.86
N TRP A 136 -27.28 6.47 -4.78
CA TRP A 136 -25.98 5.84 -4.52
C TRP A 136 -26.08 4.32 -4.35
N ARG A 137 -27.11 3.82 -3.67
CA ARG A 137 -27.35 2.37 -3.54
C ARG A 137 -27.67 1.73 -4.89
N GLU A 138 -28.40 2.43 -5.75
CA GLU A 138 -28.66 1.95 -7.12
C GLU A 138 -27.37 1.84 -7.93
N TYR A 139 -26.48 2.83 -7.83
CA TYR A 139 -25.15 2.78 -8.41
C TYR A 139 -24.31 1.62 -7.87
N ASP A 140 -24.32 1.38 -6.56
CA ASP A 140 -23.55 0.30 -5.93
C ASP A 140 -24.00 -1.09 -6.43
N VAL A 141 -25.31 -1.28 -6.57
CA VAL A 141 -25.90 -2.49 -7.18
C VAL A 141 -25.50 -2.62 -8.65
N TYR A 142 -25.52 -1.51 -9.41
CA TYR A 142 -25.08 -1.49 -10.80
C TYR A 142 -23.59 -1.89 -10.94
N ALA A 143 -22.72 -1.27 -10.15
CA ALA A 143 -21.28 -1.55 -10.16
C ALA A 143 -21.00 -3.02 -9.81
N THR A 144 -21.71 -3.56 -8.83
CA THR A 144 -21.62 -4.99 -8.44
C THR A 144 -22.02 -5.91 -9.60
N LYS A 145 -23.12 -5.59 -10.31
CA LYS A 145 -23.56 -6.38 -11.48
C LYS A 145 -22.57 -6.30 -12.63
N LEU A 146 -21.98 -5.14 -12.87
CA LEU A 146 -20.99 -4.95 -13.92
C LEU A 146 -19.74 -5.80 -13.65
N ALA A 147 -19.24 -5.75 -12.41
CA ALA A 147 -18.12 -6.59 -11.97
C ALA A 147 -18.42 -8.09 -12.12
N ALA A 148 -19.61 -8.53 -11.71
CA ALA A 148 -20.02 -9.92 -11.87
C ALA A 148 -20.09 -10.36 -13.35
N ALA A 149 -20.63 -9.52 -14.23
CA ALA A 149 -20.73 -9.81 -15.66
C ALA A 149 -19.36 -9.86 -16.36
N GLU A 150 -18.41 -9.03 -15.92
CA GLU A 150 -17.02 -9.07 -16.40
C GLU A 150 -16.33 -10.37 -15.99
N ILE A 151 -16.48 -10.80 -14.73
CA ILE A 151 -16.00 -12.09 -14.24
C ILE A 151 -16.56 -13.25 -15.09
N GLU A 152 -17.86 -13.23 -15.39
CA GLU A 152 -18.49 -14.27 -16.21
C GLU A 152 -17.94 -14.31 -17.64
N ARG A 153 -17.72 -13.13 -18.25
CA ARG A 153 -17.16 -13.00 -19.60
C ARG A 153 -15.73 -13.54 -19.66
N ASP A 154 -14.92 -13.22 -18.66
CA ASP A 154 -13.55 -13.72 -18.57
C ASP A 154 -13.52 -15.23 -18.33
N ALA A 155 -14.39 -15.76 -17.48
CA ALA A 155 -14.53 -17.19 -17.26
C ALA A 155 -14.96 -17.91 -18.56
N ALA A 156 -15.86 -17.29 -19.35
CA ALA A 156 -16.25 -17.82 -20.65
C ALA A 156 -15.09 -17.80 -21.66
N TYR A 157 -14.27 -16.74 -21.67
CA TYR A 157 -13.08 -16.65 -22.50
C TYR A 157 -12.03 -17.72 -22.13
N GLY A 158 -11.76 -17.90 -20.84
CA GLY A 158 -10.85 -18.94 -20.33
C GLY A 158 -11.32 -20.36 -20.69
N ARG A 159 -12.63 -20.64 -20.65
CA ARG A 159 -13.19 -21.91 -21.14
C ARG A 159 -12.92 -22.12 -22.64
N GLN A 160 -13.14 -21.09 -23.47
CA GLN A 160 -12.87 -21.18 -24.91
C GLN A 160 -11.39 -21.40 -25.22
N GLU A 161 -10.48 -20.80 -24.46
CA GLU A 161 -9.04 -20.97 -24.63
C GLU A 161 -8.56 -22.37 -24.22
N ASN A 162 -9.09 -22.90 -23.12
CA ASN A 162 -8.85 -24.28 -22.69
C ASN A 162 -9.39 -25.29 -23.71
N GLU A 163 -10.59 -25.08 -24.24
CA GLU A 163 -11.15 -25.92 -25.31
C GLU A 163 -10.27 -25.90 -26.56
N ARG A 164 -9.83 -24.71 -27.01
CA ARG A 164 -8.90 -24.60 -28.15
C ARG A 164 -7.59 -25.33 -27.91
N SER A 165 -7.02 -25.21 -26.71
CA SER A 165 -5.77 -25.88 -26.33
C SER A 165 -5.94 -27.40 -26.29
N SER A 166 -7.08 -27.89 -25.78
CA SER A 166 -7.41 -29.32 -25.78
C SER A 166 -7.53 -29.90 -27.19
N VAL A 167 -8.14 -29.17 -28.13
CA VAL A 167 -8.28 -29.58 -29.54
C VAL A 167 -6.92 -29.60 -30.24
N VAL A 168 -6.04 -28.65 -29.97
CA VAL A 168 -4.68 -28.64 -30.52
C VAL A 168 -3.86 -29.81 -29.97
N SER A 169 -3.95 -30.08 -28.67
CA SER A 169 -3.28 -31.23 -28.02
C SER A 169 -3.79 -32.58 -28.55
N ALA A 170 -5.11 -32.72 -28.75
CA ALA A 170 -5.72 -33.90 -29.35
C ALA A 170 -5.23 -34.14 -30.79
N LYS A 171 -5.10 -33.08 -31.60
CA LYS A 171 -4.52 -33.18 -32.95
C LYS A 171 -3.04 -33.59 -32.94
N PHE A 172 -2.28 -33.15 -31.95
CA PHE A 172 -0.86 -33.52 -31.81
C PHE A 172 -0.68 -34.97 -31.37
N THR A 173 -1.51 -35.45 -30.43
CA THR A 173 -1.50 -36.84 -29.99
C THR A 173 -1.95 -37.79 -31.09
N GLU A 174 -2.97 -37.45 -31.88
CA GLU A 174 -3.38 -38.23 -33.06
C GLU A 174 -2.25 -38.34 -34.08
N LYS A 175 -1.55 -37.23 -34.38
CA LYS A 175 -0.41 -37.22 -35.31
C LYS A 175 0.77 -38.05 -34.80
N ARG A 176 1.00 -38.08 -33.48
CA ARG A 176 2.04 -38.91 -32.84
C ARG A 176 1.66 -40.39 -32.83
N ARG A 177 0.37 -40.72 -32.74
CA ARG A 177 -0.15 -42.10 -32.82
C ARG A 177 -0.05 -42.68 -34.24
N VAL A 178 -0.31 -41.87 -35.27
CA VAL A 178 -0.08 -42.25 -36.67
C VAL A 178 1.42 -42.44 -36.95
N ALA A 179 2.29 -41.61 -36.36
CA ALA A 179 3.74 -41.76 -36.49
C ALA A 179 4.30 -42.99 -35.73
N SER A 180 3.77 -43.33 -34.54
CA SER A 180 4.23 -44.50 -33.78
C SER A 180 3.69 -45.82 -34.34
N ALA A 181 2.55 -45.81 -35.04
CA ALA A 181 2.03 -46.99 -35.75
C ALA A 181 2.92 -47.39 -36.94
N GLN A 182 3.84 -46.52 -37.40
CA GLN A 182 4.83 -46.84 -38.43
C GLN A 182 6.19 -47.30 -37.89
N SER A 183 6.40 -47.36 -36.56
CA SER A 183 7.71 -47.72 -35.98
C SER A 183 7.65 -48.81 -34.89
N THR A 184 6.91 -49.90 -35.10
CA THR A 184 7.02 -51.09 -34.23
C THR A 184 7.47 -52.32 -35.01
N SER A 185 8.79 -52.48 -35.11
CA SER A 185 9.50 -53.73 -35.38
C SER A 185 10.84 -53.68 -34.64
N ALA A 186 10.84 -54.05 -33.35
CA ALA A 186 11.93 -54.78 -32.66
C ALA A 186 11.73 -54.78 -31.13
N LYS A 187 11.72 -56.00 -30.55
CA LYS A 187 12.45 -56.51 -29.34
C LYS A 187 12.81 -55.51 -28.22
N SER A 188 12.79 -55.83 -26.92
CA SER A 188 12.56 -57.04 -26.14
C SER A 188 12.63 -56.69 -24.64
N SER A 189 11.89 -57.40 -23.80
CA SER A 189 12.16 -57.85 -22.41
C SER A 189 13.15 -57.08 -21.51
N GLY A 190 12.69 -56.70 -20.31
CA GLY A 190 13.53 -56.40 -19.16
C GLY A 190 12.70 -56.08 -17.91
N SER A 191 12.41 -57.11 -17.12
CA SER A 191 11.77 -57.07 -15.79
C SER A 191 12.83 -56.95 -14.71
N VAL A 192 12.73 -55.98 -13.79
CA VAL A 192 13.45 -55.99 -12.50
C VAL A 192 12.57 -55.40 -11.40
N ASN A 193 12.66 -56.06 -10.25
CA ASN A 193 11.80 -56.05 -9.06
C ASN A 193 11.92 -54.81 -8.15
N ASP A 194 10.90 -54.71 -7.31
CA ASP A 194 10.84 -54.13 -5.97
C ASP A 194 12.13 -54.30 -5.13
N GLU A 195 12.45 -53.30 -4.29
CA GLU A 195 12.41 -53.42 -2.82
C GLU A 195 12.92 -52.15 -2.09
N ASN A 196 12.08 -51.64 -1.19
CA ASN A 196 12.33 -51.46 0.26
C ASN A 196 13.43 -50.51 0.80
N SER A 197 13.03 -49.57 1.68
CA SER A 197 13.61 -49.28 3.02
C SER A 197 13.04 -47.96 3.54
N ASP A 198 12.13 -47.94 4.52
CA ASP A 198 12.33 -48.08 5.97
C ASP A 198 12.76 -46.82 6.74
N LEU A 199 11.87 -46.49 7.66
CA LEU A 199 11.85 -45.47 8.70
C LEU A 199 13.05 -45.54 9.67
N HIS A 200 13.65 -44.39 9.98
CA HIS A 200 14.39 -44.18 11.22
C HIS A 200 13.71 -43.11 12.09
N LYS A 201 13.13 -43.55 13.21
CA LYS A 201 12.74 -42.72 14.36
C LYS A 201 13.98 -42.51 15.24
N LEU A 202 14.35 -41.26 15.50
CA LEU A 202 15.34 -40.89 16.52
C LEU A 202 14.59 -40.33 17.74
N ASN A 203 14.64 -41.08 18.84
CA ASN A 203 14.27 -40.63 20.18
C ASN A 203 15.52 -40.00 20.83
N LEU A 204 15.44 -38.73 21.22
CA LEU A 204 16.44 -38.07 22.06
C LEU A 204 15.89 -37.85 23.46
N THR A 205 16.58 -38.46 24.42
CA THR A 205 16.34 -38.47 25.86
C THR A 205 16.84 -37.16 26.49
N ILE A 206 15.99 -36.50 27.27
CA ILE A 206 16.31 -35.33 28.11
C ILE A 206 16.70 -35.82 29.51
N PRO A 207 17.81 -35.36 30.13
CA PRO A 207 18.04 -35.50 31.56
C PRO A 207 17.51 -34.28 32.35
N PRO A 208 16.95 -34.47 33.56
CA PRO A 208 16.51 -33.37 34.41
C PRO A 208 17.63 -32.92 35.36
N THR A 209 17.79 -31.61 35.51
CA THR A 209 18.65 -31.04 36.57
C THR A 209 17.79 -30.24 37.54
N SER A 210 17.44 -30.88 38.65
CA SER A 210 16.97 -30.24 39.88
C SER A 210 18.17 -29.88 40.74
N MET A 211 18.29 -28.63 41.21
CA MET A 211 19.02 -28.35 42.44
C MET A 211 18.29 -27.33 43.29
N SER A 212 18.29 -27.68 44.57
CA SER A 212 17.48 -27.23 45.67
C SER A 212 18.12 -26.09 46.45
N VAL A 213 17.23 -25.29 47.02
CA VAL A 213 17.44 -24.29 48.08
C VAL A 213 18.00 -24.96 49.35
N PRO A 214 18.79 -24.23 50.14
CA PRO A 214 18.45 -24.15 51.56
C PRO A 214 18.49 -22.71 52.08
N GLY A 215 17.45 -22.36 52.83
CA GLY A 215 17.43 -21.19 53.69
C GLY A 215 18.11 -21.49 55.01
N GLU A 216 18.58 -20.44 55.68
CA GLU A 216 18.72 -20.47 57.14
C GLU A 216 18.59 -19.06 57.72
N SER A 217 17.75 -18.99 58.74
CA SER A 217 17.45 -17.88 59.62
C SER A 217 18.50 -17.73 60.71
N SER A 218 18.87 -16.50 61.11
CA SER A 218 18.94 -16.13 62.55
C SER A 218 19.33 -14.67 62.84
N LYS A 219 18.44 -14.04 63.63
CA LYS A 219 18.66 -13.32 64.91
C LYS A 219 19.66 -12.15 65.01
N ARG A 220 19.04 -11.01 65.36
CA ARG A 220 19.50 -9.92 66.25
C ARG A 220 20.71 -10.22 67.16
N SER A 221 21.66 -9.28 67.23
CA SER A 221 22.09 -8.69 68.51
C SER A 221 22.68 -7.29 68.33
N ASN A 222 22.17 -6.34 69.09
CA ASN A 222 22.85 -5.08 69.40
C ASN A 222 24.10 -5.37 70.23
N ASN A 223 25.22 -4.72 69.93
CA ASN A 223 26.13 -4.27 70.98
C ASN A 223 27.03 -3.13 70.52
N SER A 224 26.91 -2.01 71.23
CA SER A 224 27.84 -0.90 71.22
C SER A 224 29.11 -1.30 71.96
N LEU A 225 30.28 -1.14 71.34
CA LEU A 225 31.53 -0.97 72.07
C LEU A 225 32.41 0.06 71.36
N ASN A 226 32.59 1.17 72.06
CA ASN A 226 33.69 2.12 71.88
C ASN A 226 35.01 1.35 71.95
N ALA A 227 35.80 1.40 70.89
CA ALA A 227 37.21 1.00 70.91
C ALA A 227 38.04 2.10 70.24
N SER A 228 38.81 2.79 71.07
CA SER A 228 39.87 3.73 70.73
C SER A 228 40.84 3.10 69.72
N TYR A 229 40.83 3.59 68.48
CA TYR A 229 41.84 3.23 67.50
C TYR A 229 43.13 4.05 67.71
N PRO A 230 44.30 3.39 67.77
CA PRO A 230 45.58 4.08 67.87
C PRO A 230 45.86 4.83 66.57
N SER A 231 46.18 6.11 66.70
CA SER A 231 46.59 7.00 65.61
C SER A 231 47.93 6.52 65.02
N LYS A 232 47.86 5.53 64.12
CA LYS A 232 48.96 5.23 63.20
C LYS A 232 48.99 6.36 62.18
N LYS A 233 49.97 7.26 62.34
CA LYS A 233 50.41 8.15 61.26
C LYS A 233 50.73 7.28 60.05
N MET A 234 49.79 7.15 59.13
CA MET A 234 50.07 6.61 57.81
C MET A 234 51.00 7.61 57.14
N HIS A 235 52.29 7.27 57.11
CA HIS A 235 53.24 7.90 56.21
C HIS A 235 52.70 7.64 54.79
N LEU A 236 52.12 8.68 54.15
CA LEU A 236 51.89 8.72 52.71
C LEU A 236 53.25 8.81 52.02
N SER A 237 54.02 7.73 52.12
CA SER A 237 55.21 7.54 51.32
C SER A 237 54.80 6.86 50.02
N ALA A 238 54.85 7.65 48.94
CA ALA A 238 55.13 7.20 47.59
C ALA A 238 54.10 6.27 46.91
N MET A 239 52.84 6.72 46.82
CA MET A 239 52.01 6.43 45.64
C MET A 239 51.37 7.74 45.19
N SER A 240 52.09 8.49 44.37
CA SER A 240 51.56 9.69 43.73
C SER A 240 51.96 9.66 42.26
N ASP A 241 51.38 8.72 41.53
CA ASP A 241 51.02 8.98 40.14
C ASP A 241 49.87 10.00 40.20
N SER A 242 50.23 11.27 40.46
CA SER A 242 49.29 12.37 40.32
C SER A 242 48.77 12.29 38.89
N PRO A 243 47.44 12.35 38.67
CA PRO A 243 46.92 12.45 37.31
C PRO A 243 47.59 13.63 36.62
N ASP A 244 47.90 13.48 35.33
CA ASP A 244 48.47 14.54 34.52
C ASP A 244 47.61 15.80 34.69
N GLN A 245 48.20 16.83 35.30
CA GLN A 245 47.48 18.04 35.67
C GLN A 245 46.90 18.74 34.43
N ASN A 246 47.55 18.61 33.27
CA ASN A 246 47.04 19.19 32.02
C ASN A 246 45.83 18.41 31.50
N ALA A 247 45.86 17.07 31.57
CA ALA A 247 44.73 16.24 31.19
C ALA A 247 43.53 16.45 32.13
N LEU A 248 43.79 16.58 33.44
CA LEU A 248 42.78 16.89 34.45
C LEU A 248 42.20 18.30 34.23
N GLU A 249 43.03 19.31 34.00
CA GLU A 249 42.57 20.68 33.73
C GLU A 249 41.78 20.76 32.41
N ALA A 250 42.20 20.05 31.37
CA ALA A 250 41.46 19.94 30.12
C ALA A 250 40.09 19.28 30.33
N ALA A 251 40.03 18.16 31.08
CA ALA A 251 38.79 17.47 31.39
C ALA A 251 37.84 18.32 32.25
N LEU A 252 38.39 19.11 33.19
CA LEU A 252 37.63 20.05 34.02
C LEU A 252 37.11 21.24 33.20
N ARG A 253 37.92 21.80 32.30
CA ARG A 253 37.47 22.86 31.37
C ARG A 253 36.46 22.36 30.33
N ALA A 254 36.49 21.07 30.01
CA ALA A 254 35.50 20.44 29.15
C ALA A 254 34.14 20.25 29.85
N GLN A 255 34.04 20.44 31.17
CA GLN A 255 32.77 20.46 31.91
C GLN A 255 31.99 21.74 31.63
N ASN A 256 31.52 21.90 30.40
CA ASN A 256 30.60 22.98 30.04
C ASN A 256 29.22 22.68 30.63
N ILE A 257 28.56 23.72 31.16
CA ILE A 257 27.13 23.63 31.52
C ILE A 257 26.39 23.14 30.27
N PRO A 258 25.64 22.02 30.34
CA PRO A 258 24.91 21.51 29.20
C PRO A 258 24.04 22.61 28.60
N THR A 259 24.25 22.89 27.31
CA THR A 259 23.43 23.90 26.62
C THR A 259 21.96 23.48 26.66
N ALA A 260 21.02 24.43 26.58
CA ALA A 260 19.59 24.11 26.49
C ALA A 260 19.29 23.12 25.35
N ARG A 261 20.08 23.15 24.26
CA ARG A 261 20.02 22.17 23.16
C ARG A 261 20.49 20.77 23.58
N ALA A 262 21.57 20.67 24.36
CA ALA A 262 22.03 19.41 24.91
C ALA A 262 21.04 18.83 25.94
N LEU A 263 20.43 19.67 26.78
CA LEU A 263 19.39 19.22 27.70
C LEU A 263 18.10 18.83 26.97
N ALA A 264 17.70 19.57 25.94
CA ALA A 264 16.55 19.19 25.11
C ALA A 264 16.76 17.80 24.50
N SER A 265 18.00 17.46 24.09
CA SER A 265 18.37 16.14 23.56
C SER A 265 18.02 14.97 24.50
N LEU A 266 18.07 15.19 25.83
CA LEU A 266 17.70 14.19 26.83
C LEU A 266 16.20 13.87 26.86
N PHE A 267 15.36 14.77 26.36
CA PHE A 267 13.89 14.63 26.30
C PHE A 267 13.39 14.39 24.87
N THR A 268 14.28 13.99 23.96
CA THR A 268 13.94 13.77 22.53
C THR A 268 13.40 12.38 22.26
N THR A 269 13.07 11.61 23.28
CA THR A 269 12.60 10.24 23.11
C THR A 269 11.30 10.05 23.85
N ASN A 270 10.29 9.56 23.14
CA ASN A 270 9.05 9.10 23.75
C ASN A 270 9.09 7.59 23.82
N SER A 271 9.08 7.05 25.04
CA SER A 271 9.07 5.61 25.29
C SER A 271 7.72 5.16 25.82
N PHE A 272 7.20 4.07 25.28
CA PHE A 272 5.92 3.51 25.69
C PHE A 272 5.87 2.00 25.43
N ASN A 273 5.02 1.31 26.19
CA ASN A 273 4.80 -0.13 26.04
C ASN A 273 3.91 -0.38 24.83
N VAL A 274 4.22 -1.42 24.06
CA VAL A 274 3.47 -1.85 22.89
C VAL A 274 3.26 -3.35 22.90
N LEU A 275 2.12 -3.79 22.39
CA LEU A 275 1.90 -5.16 21.97
C LEU A 275 2.29 -5.26 20.50
N VAL A 276 3.37 -5.98 20.22
CA VAL A 276 3.96 -6.13 18.88
C VAL A 276 3.48 -7.45 18.28
N HIS A 277 2.95 -7.38 17.07
CA HIS A 277 2.52 -8.49 16.24
C HIS A 277 3.50 -8.61 15.06
N PRO A 278 4.57 -9.42 15.15
CA PRO A 278 5.50 -9.60 14.05
C PRO A 278 4.80 -10.18 12.83
N VAL A 279 5.10 -9.65 11.65
CA VAL A 279 4.57 -10.14 10.38
C VAL A 279 5.19 -11.50 10.07
N LEU A 280 4.37 -12.46 9.67
CA LEU A 280 4.82 -13.81 9.33
C LEU A 280 5.51 -13.83 7.97
N HIS A 281 6.52 -14.69 7.86
CA HIS A 281 7.15 -15.07 6.62
C HIS A 281 6.52 -16.36 6.11
N PHE A 282 5.93 -16.32 4.92
CA PHE A 282 5.44 -17.50 4.21
C PHE A 282 6.61 -18.13 3.45
N THR A 283 6.72 -19.44 3.51
CA THR A 283 7.81 -20.19 2.88
C THR A 283 7.66 -20.30 1.37
N SER A 284 6.43 -20.15 0.86
CA SER A 284 6.14 -20.18 -0.56
C SER A 284 4.95 -19.28 -0.94
N PHE A 285 4.86 -18.96 -2.23
CA PHE A 285 3.71 -18.23 -2.77
C PHE A 285 2.41 -19.03 -2.65
N ASP A 286 2.48 -20.36 -2.77
CA ASP A 286 1.31 -21.24 -2.64
C ASP A 286 0.77 -21.26 -1.21
N GLU A 287 1.65 -21.30 -0.20
CA GLU A 287 1.26 -21.20 1.21
C GLU A 287 0.49 -19.89 1.48
N LEU A 288 0.93 -18.77 0.92
CA LEU A 288 0.23 -17.50 1.05
C LEU A 288 -1.14 -17.52 0.35
N CYS A 289 -1.29 -18.24 -0.76
CA CYS A 289 -2.57 -18.36 -1.46
C CYS A 289 -3.61 -19.20 -0.69
N GLU A 290 -3.17 -20.04 0.24
CA GLU A 290 -4.04 -20.84 1.12
C GLU A 290 -4.53 -20.06 2.35
N VAL A 291 -3.89 -18.93 2.67
CA VAL A 291 -4.28 -18.04 3.77
C VAL A 291 -5.70 -17.52 3.51
N LYS A 292 -6.58 -17.69 4.49
CA LYS A 292 -7.96 -17.23 4.38
C LYS A 292 -8.01 -15.70 4.44
N GLU A 293 -9.16 -15.10 4.15
CA GLU A 293 -9.38 -13.63 4.20
C GLU A 293 -9.19 -13.01 5.61
N ASP A 294 -8.71 -13.77 6.61
CA ASP A 294 -8.44 -13.29 7.95
C ASP A 294 -7.03 -12.70 8.07
N PHE A 295 -6.95 -11.38 8.18
CA PHE A 295 -5.68 -10.66 8.33
C PHE A 295 -4.83 -11.11 9.54
N ARG A 296 -5.43 -11.78 10.53
CA ARG A 296 -4.72 -12.29 11.71
C ARG A 296 -3.72 -13.38 11.36
N GLU A 297 -3.95 -14.10 10.26
CA GLU A 297 -3.05 -15.14 9.75
C GLU A 297 -1.73 -14.57 9.21
N TYR A 298 -1.60 -13.24 9.05
CA TYR A 298 -0.35 -12.58 8.70
C TYR A 298 0.56 -12.28 9.89
N PHE A 299 0.12 -12.56 11.11
CA PHE A 299 0.84 -12.19 12.32
C PHE A 299 1.18 -13.39 13.18
N SER A 300 2.39 -13.39 13.71
CA SER A 300 2.80 -14.33 14.75
C SER A 300 2.21 -13.90 16.11
N PRO A 301 2.23 -14.79 17.13
CA PRO A 301 1.77 -14.44 18.46
C PRO A 301 2.40 -13.15 18.97
N ALA A 302 1.56 -12.31 19.56
CA ALA A 302 1.97 -11.00 19.99
C ALA A 302 2.96 -11.07 21.15
N LEU A 303 3.91 -10.16 21.17
CA LEU A 303 4.90 -10.01 22.23
C LEU A 303 4.84 -8.59 22.81
N LEU A 304 4.99 -8.48 24.12
CA LEU A 304 5.10 -7.19 24.78
C LEU A 304 6.50 -6.62 24.54
N ALA A 305 6.63 -5.34 24.19
CA ALA A 305 7.90 -4.64 24.07
C ALA A 305 7.77 -3.19 24.54
N THR A 306 8.90 -2.55 24.84
CA THR A 306 8.97 -1.09 24.95
C THR A 306 9.65 -0.56 23.69
N ILE A 307 9.05 0.43 23.05
CA ILE A 307 9.69 1.16 21.96
C ILE A 307 9.94 2.60 22.37
N SER A 308 11.04 3.16 21.88
CA SER A 308 11.55 4.50 22.18
C SER A 308 11.72 5.25 20.87
N LEU A 309 10.83 6.21 20.58
CA LEU A 309 10.79 6.94 19.32
C LEU A 309 11.42 8.33 19.45
N GLU A 310 12.26 8.70 18.50
CA GLU A 310 12.96 9.99 18.46
C GLU A 310 11.98 11.12 18.04
N THR A 311 11.71 12.07 18.94
CA THR A 311 10.74 13.15 18.75
C THR A 311 11.30 14.40 18.08
N TYR A 312 12.63 14.58 18.12
CA TYR A 312 13.29 15.82 17.67
C TYR A 312 14.02 15.67 16.34
N GLN A 313 14.21 14.44 15.85
CA GLN A 313 14.90 14.19 14.60
C GLN A 313 13.93 14.05 13.43
N ASP A 314 14.28 14.67 12.30
CA ASP A 314 14.08 14.23 10.91
C ASP A 314 12.86 13.35 10.57
N VAL A 315 11.69 13.65 11.14
CA VAL A 315 10.43 12.95 10.84
C VAL A 315 10.20 12.97 9.33
N LYS A 316 10.30 11.80 8.71
CA LYS A 316 10.10 11.66 7.27
C LYS A 316 8.61 11.59 7.00
N HIS A 317 8.16 12.31 5.99
CA HIS A 317 6.76 12.40 5.63
C HIS A 317 6.57 11.91 4.21
N GLY A 318 5.75 10.87 4.05
CA GLY A 318 5.14 10.52 2.78
C GLY A 318 3.84 11.30 2.54
N SER A 319 3.06 10.82 1.58
CA SER A 319 1.75 11.39 1.24
C SER A 319 0.70 11.19 2.34
N PHE A 320 0.68 10.02 2.99
CA PHE A 320 -0.29 9.68 4.06
C PHE A 320 0.34 9.04 5.31
N LYS A 321 1.65 8.78 5.30
CA LYS A 321 2.41 8.18 6.42
C LYS A 321 3.51 9.12 6.89
N LYS A 322 3.72 9.20 8.20
CA LYS A 322 4.95 9.72 8.80
C LYS A 322 5.78 8.55 9.30
N ALA A 323 7.10 8.68 9.20
CA ALA A 323 8.07 7.70 9.67
C ALA A 323 8.97 8.35 10.72
N VAL A 324 9.12 7.68 11.86
CA VAL A 324 9.93 8.11 13.00
C VAL A 324 10.88 6.99 13.37
N PHE A 325 12.16 7.29 13.52
CA PHE A 325 13.16 6.30 13.91
C PHE A 325 13.18 6.13 15.42
N GLY A 326 13.62 4.97 15.88
CA GLY A 326 13.69 4.67 17.29
C GLY A 326 14.39 3.35 17.59
N THR A 327 14.23 2.91 18.83
CA THR A 327 14.74 1.64 19.32
C THR A 327 13.69 0.83 20.06
N SER A 328 13.91 -0.48 20.21
CA SER A 328 13.15 -1.35 21.10
C SER A 328 14.04 -1.89 22.23
N ASP A 329 13.42 -2.21 23.37
CA ASP A 329 14.07 -2.90 24.49
C ASP A 329 14.47 -4.36 24.17
N ARG A 330 13.99 -4.91 23.05
CA ARG A 330 14.25 -6.28 22.61
C ARG A 330 14.40 -6.36 21.10
N VAL A 331 14.91 -7.50 20.65
CA VAL A 331 15.09 -7.81 19.24
C VAL A 331 13.72 -8.08 18.62
N LEU A 332 13.28 -7.22 17.72
CA LEU A 332 12.02 -7.40 16.99
C LEU A 332 12.21 -8.07 15.63
N PHE A 333 13.35 -7.83 14.98
CA PHE A 333 13.64 -8.30 13.64
C PHE A 333 14.94 -9.11 13.64
N ARG A 334 14.93 -10.28 12.97
CA ARG A 334 16.10 -11.12 12.75
C ARG A 334 16.21 -11.40 11.25
N PRO A 335 17.01 -10.62 10.51
CA PRO A 335 17.22 -10.89 9.10
C PRO A 335 17.79 -12.30 8.91
N PRO A 336 17.22 -13.13 8.02
CA PRO A 336 17.63 -14.52 7.85
C PRO A 336 19.11 -14.68 7.45
N ASP A 337 19.70 -13.68 6.80
CA ASP A 337 21.07 -13.72 6.26
C ASP A 337 22.07 -12.78 6.95
N SER A 338 21.73 -12.28 8.15
CA SER A 338 22.65 -11.46 8.94
C SER A 338 23.78 -12.34 9.48
N ALA A 339 24.83 -12.56 8.68
CA ALA A 339 26.05 -13.27 9.08
C ALA A 339 26.73 -12.66 10.33
N LEU A 340 26.37 -11.43 10.70
CA LEU A 340 26.84 -10.77 11.90
C LEU A 340 26.00 -11.04 13.15
N ASP A 341 24.84 -11.71 13.03
CA ASP A 341 23.95 -12.07 14.15
C ASP A 341 23.65 -10.92 15.13
N LEU A 342 23.90 -9.67 14.73
CA LEU A 342 23.78 -8.51 15.60
C LEU A 342 22.32 -8.09 15.57
N PRO A 343 21.54 -8.37 16.62
CA PRO A 343 20.15 -7.97 16.63
C PRO A 343 20.03 -6.46 16.50
N THR A 344 19.28 -6.00 15.50
CA THR A 344 19.03 -4.57 15.37
C THR A 344 17.93 -4.19 16.34
N LEU A 345 18.30 -3.46 17.40
CA LEU A 345 17.32 -2.81 18.26
C LEU A 345 16.69 -1.58 17.60
N ARG A 346 17.26 -1.10 16.49
CA ARG A 346 16.78 0.07 15.75
C ARG A 346 15.57 -0.31 14.88
N LEU A 347 14.59 0.59 14.84
CA LEU A 347 13.37 0.43 14.06
C LEU A 347 12.94 1.74 13.41
N CYS A 348 12.12 1.63 12.37
CA CYS A 348 11.36 2.72 11.79
C CYS A 348 9.87 2.51 12.12
N ALA A 349 9.26 3.43 12.85
CA ALA A 349 7.85 3.39 13.20
C ALA A 349 7.04 4.31 12.28
N LYS A 350 6.11 3.73 11.53
CA LYS A 350 5.24 4.44 10.59
C LYS A 350 3.83 4.60 11.16
N GLN A 351 3.27 5.81 11.04
CA GLN A 351 1.90 6.13 11.42
C GLN A 351 1.16 6.81 10.28
N THR A 352 -0.13 6.51 10.13
CA THR A 352 -0.97 7.20 9.14
C THR A 352 -1.55 8.49 9.70
N PHE A 353 -1.68 9.50 8.85
CA PHE A 353 -2.22 10.81 9.21
C PHE A 353 -3.20 11.31 8.15
N TYR A 354 -4.00 12.31 8.51
CA TYR A 354 -4.75 13.14 7.56
C TYR A 354 -4.31 14.59 7.67
N VAL A 355 -4.56 15.37 6.61
CA VAL A 355 -4.24 16.80 6.58
C VAL A 355 -5.47 17.62 6.91
N SER A 356 -5.39 18.44 7.96
CA SER A 356 -6.43 19.38 8.36
C SER A 356 -5.80 20.73 8.69
N LYS A 357 -6.27 21.82 8.05
CA LYS A 357 -5.71 23.17 8.24
C LYS A 357 -4.17 23.22 8.08
N ASN A 358 -3.64 22.50 7.08
CA ASN A 358 -2.19 22.32 6.83
C ASN A 358 -1.40 21.62 7.95
N GLN A 359 -2.09 21.07 8.96
CA GLN A 359 -1.47 20.23 9.98
C GLN A 359 -1.70 18.76 9.63
N ARG A 360 -0.67 17.95 9.85
CA ARG A 360 -0.74 16.49 9.73
C ARG A 360 -1.12 15.93 11.08
N ILE A 361 -2.34 15.41 11.18
CA ILE A 361 -2.90 14.90 12.42
C ILE A 361 -2.94 13.38 12.31
N PRO A 362 -2.33 12.62 13.24
CA PRO A 362 -2.45 11.17 13.26
C PRO A 362 -3.93 10.75 13.28
N HIS A 363 -4.23 9.65 12.60
CA HIS A 363 -5.55 9.03 12.74
C HIS A 363 -5.75 8.47 14.16
N ASP A 364 -6.99 8.19 14.56
CA ASP A 364 -7.24 7.41 15.79
C ASP A 364 -6.72 5.96 15.64
N GLY A 365 -6.47 5.27 16.76
CA GLY A 365 -5.88 3.93 16.77
C GLY A 365 -6.59 2.91 15.87
N ARG A 366 -7.93 2.93 15.80
CA ARG A 366 -8.69 1.99 14.96
C ARG A 366 -8.49 2.29 13.47
N LYS A 367 -8.53 3.57 13.09
CA LYS A 367 -8.29 3.98 11.71
C LYS A 367 -6.82 3.76 11.31
N GLN A 368 -5.87 3.99 12.22
CA GLN A 368 -4.46 3.62 12.01
C GLN A 368 -4.31 2.12 11.78
N ALA A 369 -4.89 1.27 12.64
CA ALA A 369 -4.84 -0.19 12.48
C ALA A 369 -5.38 -0.64 11.11
N LYS A 370 -6.58 -0.17 10.72
CA LYS A 370 -7.17 -0.53 9.43
C LYS A 370 -6.25 -0.18 8.26
N ASN A 371 -5.71 1.04 8.25
CA ASN A 371 -4.83 1.47 7.17
C ASN A 371 -3.52 0.67 7.16
N LEU A 372 -2.88 0.48 8.33
CA LEU A 372 -1.58 -0.18 8.45
C LEU A 372 -1.67 -1.70 8.22
N ILE A 373 -2.79 -2.36 8.54
CA ILE A 373 -3.01 -3.77 8.16
C ILE A 373 -3.03 -3.92 6.65
N THR A 374 -3.59 -2.96 5.91
CA THR A 374 -3.58 -2.99 4.44
C THR A 374 -2.14 -2.85 3.91
N GLU A 375 -1.30 -2.05 4.56
CA GLU A 375 0.13 -1.94 4.24
C GLU A 375 0.88 -3.24 4.53
N VAL A 376 0.59 -3.90 5.66
CA VAL A 376 1.16 -5.23 5.99
C VAL A 376 0.77 -6.25 4.94
N GLN A 377 -0.50 -6.30 4.53
CA GLN A 377 -0.96 -7.17 3.44
C GLN A 377 -0.16 -6.91 2.16
N CYS A 378 -0.01 -5.65 1.77
CA CYS A 378 0.79 -5.28 0.60
C CYS A 378 2.25 -5.78 0.72
N LEU A 379 2.87 -5.60 1.89
CA LEU A 379 4.24 -6.03 2.15
C LEU A 379 4.41 -7.56 2.07
N VAL A 380 3.50 -8.32 2.69
CA VAL A 380 3.50 -9.79 2.67
C VAL A 380 3.39 -10.32 1.24
N TRP A 381 2.43 -9.81 0.47
CA TRP A 381 2.23 -10.23 -0.92
C TRP A 381 3.39 -9.79 -1.82
N ALA A 382 3.96 -8.60 -1.62
CA ALA A 382 5.09 -8.13 -2.40
C ALA A 382 6.35 -8.98 -2.16
N ARG A 383 6.57 -9.43 -0.92
CA ARG A 383 7.62 -10.39 -0.57
C ARG A 383 7.42 -11.71 -1.31
N ALA A 384 6.24 -12.32 -1.19
CA ALA A 384 5.96 -13.60 -1.86
C ALA A 384 6.07 -13.51 -3.39
N LEU A 385 5.67 -12.38 -3.99
CA LEU A 385 5.84 -12.13 -5.43
C LEU A 385 7.31 -11.95 -5.84
N LEU A 386 8.15 -11.38 -4.97
CA LEU A 386 9.59 -11.29 -5.20
C LEU A 386 10.24 -12.68 -5.08
N ASP A 387 9.87 -13.46 -4.07
CA ASP A 387 10.34 -14.83 -3.87
C ASP A 387 9.93 -15.75 -5.03
N LEU A 388 8.71 -15.57 -5.56
CA LEU A 388 8.26 -16.23 -6.80
C LEU A 388 9.21 -15.96 -7.98
N ALA A 389 9.69 -14.72 -8.12
CA ALA A 389 10.63 -14.37 -9.18
C ALA A 389 12.03 -14.98 -8.93
N TYR A 390 12.47 -15.09 -7.68
CA TYR A 390 13.72 -15.79 -7.35
C TYR A 390 13.62 -17.30 -7.60
N ALA A 391 12.52 -17.94 -7.22
CA ALA A 391 12.28 -19.36 -7.49
C ALA A 391 12.26 -19.64 -9.01
N PHE A 392 11.71 -18.72 -9.81
CA PHE A 392 11.81 -18.78 -11.27
C PHE A 392 13.27 -18.72 -11.74
N VAL A 393 14.07 -17.79 -11.22
CA VAL A 393 15.50 -17.67 -11.58
C VAL A 393 16.26 -18.94 -11.24
N GLU A 394 16.10 -19.47 -10.03
CA GLU A 394 16.77 -20.71 -9.58
C GLU A 394 16.43 -21.88 -10.49
N LYS A 395 15.13 -22.10 -10.77
CA LYS A 395 14.66 -23.15 -11.68
C LYS A 395 15.22 -23.02 -13.09
N GLU A 396 15.26 -21.81 -13.65
CA GLU A 396 15.82 -21.59 -15.00
C GLU A 396 17.34 -21.78 -15.04
N MET A 397 18.06 -21.41 -13.97
CA MET A 397 19.50 -21.65 -13.82
C MET A 397 19.81 -23.15 -13.78
N GLU A 398 19.03 -23.92 -13.03
CA GLU A 398 19.16 -25.38 -12.95
C GLU A 398 18.82 -26.06 -14.29
N THR A 399 17.68 -25.69 -14.89
CA THR A 399 17.16 -26.35 -16.10
C THR A 399 18.07 -26.19 -17.31
N ARG A 400 18.71 -25.02 -17.44
CA ARG A 400 19.55 -24.70 -18.59
C ARG A 400 21.01 -25.14 -18.42
N ASP A 401 21.34 -25.79 -17.30
CA ASP A 401 22.72 -26.12 -16.89
C ASP A 401 23.64 -24.89 -17.00
N ILE A 402 23.08 -23.70 -16.71
CA ILE A 402 23.81 -22.43 -16.84
C ILE A 402 24.95 -22.35 -15.83
N THR A 403 24.92 -23.14 -14.77
CA THR A 403 26.06 -23.28 -13.87
C THR A 403 27.33 -23.76 -14.61
N GLN A 404 27.20 -24.38 -15.79
CA GLN A 404 28.32 -24.76 -16.66
C GLN A 404 28.60 -23.80 -17.82
N LEU A 405 27.69 -22.87 -18.13
CA LEU A 405 27.85 -21.88 -19.19
C LEU A 405 28.14 -20.49 -18.59
N PRO A 406 29.12 -19.73 -19.12
CA PRO A 406 29.40 -18.40 -18.59
C PRO A 406 28.18 -17.50 -18.76
N VAL A 407 27.61 -17.04 -17.65
CA VAL A 407 26.55 -16.03 -17.66
C VAL A 407 27.11 -14.76 -18.35
N PRO A 408 26.38 -14.16 -19.31
CA PRO A 408 26.88 -13.02 -20.06
C PRO A 408 27.33 -11.88 -19.14
N ALA A 409 28.44 -11.22 -19.50
CA ALA A 409 28.95 -10.07 -18.78
C ALA A 409 27.85 -9.02 -18.60
N GLY A 410 27.59 -8.65 -17.34
CA GLY A 410 26.54 -7.70 -16.97
C GLY A 410 25.19 -8.31 -16.58
N ILE A 411 24.99 -9.63 -16.64
CA ILE A 411 23.87 -10.29 -15.93
C ILE A 411 24.29 -10.68 -14.51
N GLU A 412 25.55 -11.09 -14.33
CA GLU A 412 26.11 -11.41 -13.02
C GLU A 412 26.71 -10.19 -12.29
N PRO A 413 26.60 -10.16 -10.94
CA PRO A 413 25.85 -11.10 -10.11
C PRO A 413 24.33 -10.84 -10.14
N ILE A 414 23.50 -11.88 -10.07
CA ILE A 414 22.05 -11.72 -9.89
C ILE A 414 21.82 -10.92 -8.59
N PRO A 415 21.18 -9.74 -8.63
CA PRO A 415 20.92 -8.96 -7.43
C PRO A 415 20.09 -9.77 -6.42
N LYS A 416 20.52 -9.79 -5.16
CA LYS A 416 19.78 -10.37 -4.03
C LYS A 416 19.14 -9.26 -3.23
N LEU A 417 17.83 -9.14 -3.32
CA LEU A 417 17.03 -8.15 -2.61
C LEU A 417 15.92 -8.85 -1.83
N ARG A 418 15.47 -8.23 -0.75
CA ARG A 418 14.31 -8.65 0.03
C ARG A 418 13.55 -7.43 0.53
N PHE A 419 12.29 -7.61 0.90
CA PHE A 419 11.56 -6.57 1.63
C PHE A 419 11.96 -6.54 3.10
N VAL A 420 11.74 -5.39 3.74
CA VAL A 420 11.97 -5.19 5.18
C VAL A 420 11.20 -6.19 6.02
N GLU A 421 11.80 -6.63 7.11
CA GLU A 421 11.08 -7.25 8.21
C GLU A 421 10.19 -6.22 8.91
N ALA A 422 8.98 -6.62 9.29
CA ALA A 422 7.97 -5.71 9.80
C ALA A 422 7.12 -6.29 10.93
N ALA A 423 6.46 -5.42 11.69
CA ALA A 423 5.52 -5.77 12.73
C ALA A 423 4.43 -4.70 12.89
N LEU A 424 3.25 -5.09 13.32
CA LEU A 424 2.21 -4.15 13.75
C LEU A 424 2.30 -3.97 15.28
N ALA A 425 2.48 -2.74 15.76
CA ALA A 425 2.59 -2.45 17.18
C ALA A 425 1.41 -1.61 17.67
N VAL A 426 0.79 -2.03 18.77
CA VAL A 426 -0.33 -1.35 19.42
C VAL A 426 0.09 -0.85 20.79
N GLU A 427 0.09 0.47 20.98
CA GLU A 427 0.40 1.11 22.26
C GLU A 427 -0.51 0.60 23.38
N GLN A 428 0.11 0.25 24.51
CA GLN A 428 -0.56 -0.22 25.71
C GLN A 428 -0.76 0.95 26.68
N GLY A 429 -2.02 1.31 26.91
CA GLY A 429 -2.40 2.53 27.64
C GLY A 429 -2.53 3.75 26.72
N GLY A 430 -3.07 4.85 27.24
CA GLY A 430 -3.20 6.10 26.50
C GLY A 430 -4.19 6.05 25.32
N GLU A 431 -3.82 6.68 24.20
CA GLU A 431 -4.65 6.84 22.99
C GLU A 431 -4.72 5.58 22.11
N GLN A 432 -3.99 4.51 22.47
CA GLN A 432 -3.88 3.26 21.70
C GLN A 432 -3.41 3.50 20.25
N SER A 433 -2.35 4.29 20.09
CA SER A 433 -1.74 4.51 18.77
C SER A 433 -1.26 3.18 18.17
N VAL A 434 -1.35 3.08 16.84
CA VAL A 434 -0.91 1.89 16.10
C VAL A 434 0.20 2.26 15.13
N TYR A 435 1.24 1.46 15.10
CA TYR A 435 2.44 1.69 14.30
C TYR A 435 2.72 0.48 13.41
N LEU A 436 3.17 0.74 12.19
CA LEU A 436 3.88 -0.26 11.40
C LEU A 436 5.36 -0.09 11.70
N LEU A 437 5.94 -1.04 12.42
CA LEU A 437 7.36 -1.10 12.70
C LEU A 437 8.04 -1.82 11.55
N GLU A 438 9.15 -1.28 11.07
CA GLU A 438 10.02 -1.89 10.07
C GLU A 438 11.47 -1.88 10.57
N GLU A 439 12.29 -2.81 10.07
CA GLU A 439 13.74 -2.71 10.24
C GLU A 439 14.29 -1.43 9.58
N VAL A 440 15.37 -0.88 10.14
CA VAL A 440 15.98 0.34 9.58
C VAL A 440 16.89 -0.02 8.40
N ILE A 441 16.60 0.59 7.25
CA ILE A 441 17.53 0.62 6.11
C ILE A 441 18.62 1.65 6.41
N ASP A 442 19.75 1.19 6.97
CA ASP A 442 20.84 2.07 7.39
C ASP A 442 21.65 2.57 6.19
N THR A 443 21.71 3.89 6.01
CA THR A 443 22.42 4.51 4.89
C THR A 443 23.89 4.10 4.77
N ASN A 444 24.53 3.75 5.88
CA ASN A 444 25.94 3.35 5.88
C ASN A 444 26.16 1.95 5.31
N THR A 445 25.19 1.04 5.46
CA THR A 445 25.29 -0.35 4.98
C THR A 445 24.50 -0.58 3.70
N GLU A 446 23.32 0.03 3.62
CA GLU A 446 22.35 -0.14 2.53
C GLU A 446 22.40 1.01 1.51
N GLY A 447 23.25 2.02 1.73
CA GLY A 447 23.30 3.19 0.88
C GLY A 447 22.06 4.09 1.02
N ILE A 448 22.03 5.17 0.25
CA ILE A 448 20.93 6.13 0.29
C ILE A 448 19.65 5.45 -0.19
N PHE A 449 18.54 5.66 0.54
CA PHE A 449 17.21 5.23 0.14
C PHE A 449 16.83 5.80 -1.23
N LYS A 450 16.50 4.93 -2.18
CA LYS A 450 16.21 5.27 -3.58
C LYS A 450 14.96 4.56 -4.06
N LYS A 451 14.30 5.19 -5.01
CA LYS A 451 13.22 4.61 -5.78
C LYS A 451 13.79 4.05 -7.07
N TYR A 452 13.61 2.77 -7.35
CA TYR A 452 14.10 2.06 -8.53
C TYR A 452 13.06 2.00 -9.66
N ILE A 453 11.78 1.87 -9.31
CA ILE A 453 10.66 1.81 -10.26
C ILE A 453 9.52 2.67 -9.71
N ASN A 454 8.82 3.39 -10.58
CA ASN A 454 7.64 4.16 -10.20
C ASN A 454 6.38 3.29 -10.20
N ASN A 455 5.39 3.67 -9.41
CA ASN A 455 4.14 2.94 -9.34
C ASN A 455 3.28 2.98 -10.61
N ASP A 456 3.46 3.99 -11.44
CA ASP A 456 2.70 4.23 -12.67
C ASP A 456 3.45 3.81 -13.95
N SER A 457 4.67 3.26 -13.84
CA SER A 457 5.47 2.83 -14.99
C SER A 457 6.32 1.59 -14.67
N PRO A 458 6.36 0.58 -15.56
CA PRO A 458 7.26 -0.57 -15.42
C PRO A 458 8.71 -0.26 -15.83
N ASP A 459 8.98 0.94 -16.35
CA ASP A 459 10.31 1.34 -16.77
C ASP A 459 11.21 1.64 -15.56
N PRO A 460 12.40 1.04 -15.47
CA PRO A 460 13.33 1.32 -14.40
C PRO A 460 13.85 2.75 -14.46
N LEU A 461 14.00 3.37 -13.30
CA LEU A 461 14.65 4.68 -13.18
C LEU A 461 16.14 4.57 -13.53
N HIS A 462 16.65 5.60 -14.21
CA HIS A 462 18.05 5.69 -14.62
C HIS A 462 18.90 6.36 -13.55
N PHE A 463 20.06 5.78 -13.25
CA PHE A 463 21.03 6.26 -12.28
C PHE A 463 22.40 6.47 -12.95
N ASP A 464 23.25 7.31 -12.35
CA ASP A 464 24.65 7.43 -12.78
C ASP A 464 25.48 6.20 -12.34
N ASP A 465 25.02 5.50 -11.30
CA ASP A 465 25.66 4.30 -10.77
C ASP A 465 25.20 3.04 -11.53
N ALA A 466 26.15 2.34 -12.15
CA ALA A 466 25.87 1.14 -12.95
C ALA A 466 25.28 -0.01 -12.11
N THR A 467 25.64 -0.11 -10.82
CA THR A 467 25.11 -1.15 -9.92
C THR A 467 23.65 -0.89 -9.60
N GLN A 468 23.25 0.37 -9.41
CA GLN A 468 21.85 0.75 -9.21
C GLN A 468 21.02 0.54 -10.48
N ASN A 469 21.54 0.90 -11.66
CA ASN A 469 20.89 0.56 -12.93
C ASN A 469 20.71 -0.96 -13.09
N HIS A 470 21.71 -1.74 -12.68
CA HIS A 470 21.64 -3.19 -12.72
C HIS A 470 20.53 -3.73 -11.80
N ARG A 471 20.40 -3.21 -10.58
CA ARG A 471 19.30 -3.54 -9.65
C ARG A 471 17.94 -3.12 -10.21
N ALA A 472 17.81 -1.91 -10.74
CA ALA A 472 16.55 -1.42 -11.32
C ALA A 472 16.10 -2.31 -12.50
N GLN A 473 17.03 -2.69 -13.38
CA GLN A 473 16.76 -3.61 -14.49
C GLN A 473 16.37 -5.02 -14.03
N PHE A 474 16.95 -5.50 -12.92
CA PHE A 474 16.55 -6.77 -12.30
C PHE A 474 15.14 -6.67 -11.72
N LEU A 475 14.83 -5.61 -10.99
CA LEU A 475 13.50 -5.39 -10.42
C LEU A 475 12.43 -5.28 -11.52
N SER A 476 12.71 -4.62 -12.64
CA SER A 476 11.79 -4.57 -13.79
C SER A 476 11.58 -5.97 -14.38
N PHE A 477 12.62 -6.81 -14.42
CA PHE A 477 12.49 -8.22 -14.76
C PHE A 477 11.60 -8.99 -13.79
N THR A 478 11.71 -8.75 -12.47
CA THR A 478 10.83 -9.41 -11.50
C THR A 478 9.35 -9.05 -11.72
N GLN A 479 9.03 -7.80 -12.11
CA GLN A 479 7.67 -7.42 -12.49
C GLN A 479 7.17 -8.24 -13.68
N HIS A 480 8.02 -8.46 -14.68
CA HIS A 480 7.68 -9.29 -15.84
C HIS A 480 7.40 -10.73 -15.42
N VAL A 481 8.30 -11.35 -14.64
CA VAL A 481 8.14 -12.73 -14.14
C VAL A 481 6.85 -12.86 -13.34
N GLN A 482 6.57 -11.94 -12.42
CA GLN A 482 5.33 -11.92 -11.63
C GLN A 482 4.10 -11.81 -12.53
N TYR A 483 4.12 -10.88 -13.49
CA TYR A 483 3.01 -10.68 -14.41
C TYR A 483 2.71 -11.94 -15.22
N VAL A 484 3.72 -12.62 -15.79
CA VAL A 484 3.48 -13.84 -16.59
C VAL A 484 3.12 -15.04 -15.72
N THR A 485 3.79 -15.22 -14.59
CA THR A 485 3.63 -16.40 -13.72
C THR A 485 2.29 -16.38 -12.99
N THR A 486 1.81 -15.19 -12.62
CA THR A 486 0.47 -15.04 -12.02
C THR A 486 -0.66 -15.07 -13.06
N GLY A 487 -0.38 -15.35 -14.33
CA GLY A 487 -1.41 -15.31 -15.38
C GLY A 487 -1.98 -13.91 -15.59
N LYS A 488 -1.12 -12.89 -15.48
CA LYS A 488 -1.43 -11.46 -15.60
C LYS A 488 -2.33 -10.92 -14.48
N LEU A 489 -2.37 -11.57 -13.32
CA LEU A 489 -3.22 -11.15 -12.21
C LEU A 489 -2.60 -10.03 -11.38
N ALA A 490 -1.29 -10.11 -11.10
CA ALA A 490 -0.63 -9.17 -10.22
C ALA A 490 0.87 -9.03 -10.52
N PHE A 491 1.42 -7.86 -10.17
CA PHE A 491 2.85 -7.61 -10.12
C PHE A 491 3.15 -6.50 -9.11
N VAL A 492 4.35 -6.52 -8.54
CA VAL A 492 4.83 -5.49 -7.62
C VAL A 492 5.29 -4.27 -8.41
N THR A 493 5.10 -3.09 -7.87
CA THR A 493 5.59 -1.83 -8.39
C THR A 493 6.12 -0.98 -7.24
N ASP A 494 6.55 0.25 -7.54
CA ASP A 494 7.07 1.20 -6.56
C ASP A 494 8.27 0.67 -5.77
N TYR A 495 9.11 -0.15 -6.41
CA TYR A 495 10.30 -0.69 -5.75
C TYR A 495 11.21 0.44 -5.26
N GLN A 496 11.37 0.52 -3.94
CA GLN A 496 12.18 1.54 -3.27
C GLN A 496 12.84 0.99 -2.02
N GLY A 497 14.02 1.51 -1.67
CA GLY A 497 14.82 1.02 -0.56
C GLY A 497 16.31 1.28 -0.72
N GLY A 498 17.12 0.48 -0.04
CA GLY A 498 18.58 0.49 -0.12
C GLY A 498 19.14 -0.42 -1.20
N HIS A 499 20.33 -0.95 -0.96
CA HIS A 499 21.08 -1.82 -1.88
C HIS A 499 20.50 -3.23 -1.97
N SER A 500 20.07 -3.79 -0.84
CA SER A 500 19.56 -5.16 -0.69
C SER A 500 18.20 -5.20 0.00
N ILE A 501 17.80 -4.13 0.69
CA ILE A 501 16.55 -4.10 1.45
C ILE A 501 15.56 -3.10 0.83
N LEU A 502 14.35 -3.56 0.54
CA LEU A 502 13.25 -2.80 -0.05
C LEU A 502 12.15 -2.51 0.98
N SER A 503 11.41 -1.42 0.84
CA SER A 503 10.29 -1.04 1.71
C SER A 503 9.19 -0.35 0.90
N ASP A 504 8.03 -0.16 1.53
CA ASP A 504 6.87 0.52 0.95
C ASP A 504 6.47 0.03 -0.46
N PRO A 505 6.27 -1.30 -0.67
CA PRO A 505 5.84 -1.80 -1.96
C PRO A 505 4.44 -1.34 -2.30
N GLN A 506 4.13 -1.37 -3.60
CA GLN A 506 2.77 -1.30 -4.11
C GLN A 506 2.53 -2.49 -5.02
N ILE A 507 1.28 -2.95 -5.09
CA ILE A 507 0.90 -4.07 -5.95
C ILE A 507 -0.15 -3.58 -6.93
N VAL A 508 0.11 -3.82 -8.21
CA VAL A 508 -0.84 -3.58 -9.28
C VAL A 508 -1.51 -4.90 -9.59
N THR A 509 -2.85 -4.89 -9.58
CA THR A 509 -3.67 -6.06 -9.91
C THR A 509 -4.53 -5.80 -11.12
N ILE A 510 -5.01 -6.88 -11.75
CA ILE A 510 -6.02 -6.77 -12.80
C ILE A 510 -7.28 -6.07 -12.25
N PRO A 511 -7.90 -5.13 -13.01
CA PRO A 511 -9.00 -4.31 -12.48
C PRO A 511 -10.15 -5.10 -11.84
N ARG A 512 -10.45 -6.31 -12.34
CA ARG A 512 -11.52 -7.18 -11.83
C ARG A 512 -11.32 -7.67 -10.40
N VAL A 513 -10.10 -7.65 -9.86
CA VAL A 513 -9.83 -8.01 -8.45
C VAL A 513 -10.29 -6.89 -7.51
N GLY A 514 -10.58 -5.70 -8.05
CA GLY A 514 -11.05 -4.55 -7.29
C GLY A 514 -9.93 -3.81 -6.57
N HIS A 515 -10.31 -2.92 -5.65
CA HIS A 515 -9.37 -2.09 -4.90
C HIS A 515 -8.74 -2.85 -3.72
N VAL A 516 -7.88 -3.82 -4.04
CA VAL A 516 -7.00 -4.50 -3.06
C VAL A 516 -5.67 -3.74 -2.91
N PHE A 517 -4.95 -3.97 -1.80
CA PHE A 517 -3.61 -3.40 -1.53
C PHE A 517 -3.53 -1.86 -1.51
N ALA A 518 -4.52 -1.22 -0.90
CA ALA A 518 -4.63 0.24 -0.71
C ALA A 518 -4.71 1.04 -2.03
N SER A 519 -4.50 2.36 -1.94
CA SER A 519 -4.62 3.28 -3.07
C SER A 519 -3.47 3.20 -4.09
N GLY A 520 -2.45 2.37 -3.83
CA GLY A 520 -1.33 2.16 -4.75
C GLY A 520 -1.66 1.21 -5.90
N ASN A 521 -2.78 0.49 -5.84
CA ASN A 521 -3.24 -0.36 -6.92
C ASN A 521 -3.83 0.51 -8.04
N LEU A 522 -3.08 0.63 -9.14
CA LEU A 522 -3.42 1.46 -10.29
C LEU A 522 -3.92 0.59 -11.47
N PRO A 523 -5.24 0.50 -11.71
CA PRO A 523 -5.81 -0.27 -12.82
C PRO A 523 -5.22 0.08 -14.20
N GLU A 524 -4.83 1.35 -14.35
CA GLU A 524 -4.24 1.84 -15.60
C GLU A 524 -2.80 1.34 -15.82
N ALA A 525 -2.02 1.22 -14.76
CA ALA A 525 -0.67 0.64 -14.83
C ALA A 525 -0.75 -0.83 -15.25
N HIS A 526 -1.77 -1.56 -14.80
CA HIS A 526 -2.02 -2.94 -15.24
C HIS A 526 -2.32 -3.00 -16.75
N ARG A 527 -3.30 -2.22 -17.22
CA ARG A 527 -3.73 -2.20 -18.63
C ARG A 527 -2.60 -1.86 -19.60
N LYS A 528 -1.68 -1.01 -19.17
CA LYS A 528 -0.55 -0.53 -19.97
C LYS A 528 0.72 -1.36 -19.79
N PHE A 529 0.77 -2.29 -18.84
CA PHE A 529 2.00 -3.00 -18.51
C PHE A 529 2.64 -3.63 -19.76
N GLU A 530 1.87 -4.33 -20.59
CA GLU A 530 2.39 -4.98 -21.80
C GLU A 530 2.87 -3.98 -22.87
N SER A 531 2.27 -2.79 -22.95
CA SER A 531 2.69 -1.78 -23.92
C SER A 531 3.88 -0.95 -23.46
N ASP A 532 4.01 -0.79 -22.15
CA ASP A 532 4.96 0.14 -21.53
C ASP A 532 6.20 -0.60 -21.01
N HIS A 533 6.11 -1.90 -20.72
CA HIS A 533 7.23 -2.69 -20.24
C HIS A 533 8.27 -2.96 -21.33
N ASN A 534 9.45 -2.38 -21.16
CA ASN A 534 10.63 -2.67 -21.96
C ASN A 534 11.43 -3.81 -21.34
N CYS A 535 11.48 -4.97 -22.01
CA CYS A 535 12.25 -6.12 -21.55
C CYS A 535 13.71 -5.74 -21.21
N SER A 536 14.10 -5.91 -19.95
CA SER A 536 15.47 -5.69 -19.50
C SER A 536 16.41 -6.78 -20.02
N LYS A 537 17.73 -6.58 -19.83
CA LYS A 537 18.73 -7.61 -20.14
C LYS A 537 18.46 -8.96 -19.45
N PHE A 538 17.87 -8.94 -18.25
CA PHE A 538 17.45 -10.16 -17.55
C PHE A 538 16.26 -10.82 -18.22
N CYS A 539 15.25 -10.05 -18.64
CA CYS A 539 14.10 -10.59 -19.39
C CYS A 539 14.56 -11.32 -20.65
N ILE A 540 15.52 -10.74 -21.38
CA ILE A 540 16.09 -11.32 -22.58
C ILE A 540 16.90 -12.58 -22.26
N PHE A 541 17.73 -12.53 -21.23
CA PHE A 541 18.57 -13.66 -20.82
C PHE A 541 17.74 -14.88 -20.39
N PHE A 542 16.69 -14.65 -19.60
CA PHE A 542 15.75 -15.69 -19.17
C PHE A 542 14.69 -16.04 -20.22
N ASP A 543 14.81 -15.52 -21.45
CA ASP A 543 13.89 -15.79 -22.57
C ASP A 543 12.40 -15.59 -22.22
N LEU A 544 12.10 -14.52 -21.49
CA LEU A 544 10.72 -14.16 -21.18
C LEU A 544 9.97 -13.73 -22.45
N PRO A 545 8.66 -14.03 -22.54
CA PRO A 545 7.87 -13.70 -23.70
C PRO A 545 7.84 -12.19 -23.94
N LYS A 546 8.23 -11.76 -25.14
CA LYS A 546 8.11 -10.35 -25.52
C LYS A 546 6.65 -10.00 -25.70
N PHE A 547 6.23 -8.90 -25.08
CA PHE A 547 4.92 -8.32 -25.37
C PHE A 547 4.96 -7.75 -26.79
N VAL A 548 4.19 -8.35 -27.68
CA VAL A 548 4.08 -7.85 -29.05
C VAL A 548 3.28 -6.56 -28.96
N ALA A 549 3.96 -5.42 -29.13
CA ALA A 549 3.27 -4.15 -29.26
C ALA A 549 2.18 -4.35 -30.33
N PRO A 550 0.89 -4.07 -30.01
CA PRO A 550 -0.18 -4.29 -30.96
C PRO A 550 0.21 -3.57 -32.23
N SER A 551 0.39 -4.34 -33.32
CA SER A 551 0.91 -3.82 -34.58
C SER A 551 0.20 -2.51 -34.92
N THR A 552 0.88 -1.53 -35.49
CA THR A 552 0.27 -0.27 -35.92
C THR A 552 -1.01 -0.50 -36.73
N HIS A 553 -1.07 -1.62 -37.46
CA HIS A 553 -2.26 -2.10 -38.17
C HIS A 553 -3.44 -2.49 -37.26
N SER A 554 -3.19 -3.14 -36.12
CA SER A 554 -4.21 -3.47 -35.11
C SER A 554 -4.73 -2.23 -34.38
N ARG A 555 -3.86 -1.24 -34.08
CA ARG A 555 -4.26 0.06 -33.51
C ARG A 555 -5.13 0.86 -34.47
N LEU A 556 -4.76 0.89 -35.76
CA LEU A 556 -5.57 1.53 -36.81
C LEU A 556 -6.91 0.82 -37.01
N LYS A 557 -6.96 -0.52 -36.93
CA LYS A 557 -8.20 -1.29 -37.05
C LYS A 557 -9.12 -1.13 -35.85
N ALA A 558 -8.60 -1.10 -34.63
CA ALA A 558 -9.35 -0.82 -33.41
C ALA A 558 -9.93 0.60 -33.43
N ARG A 559 -9.13 1.59 -33.85
CA ARG A 559 -9.56 2.99 -33.99
C ARG A 559 -10.61 3.16 -35.11
N ALA A 560 -10.45 2.48 -36.25
CA ALA A 560 -11.45 2.46 -37.32
C ALA A 560 -12.76 1.79 -36.88
N THR A 561 -12.68 0.73 -36.07
CA THR A 561 -13.86 0.04 -35.52
C THR A 561 -14.61 0.92 -34.50
N ALA A 562 -13.88 1.64 -33.64
CA ALA A 562 -14.47 2.62 -32.71
C ALA A 562 -15.10 3.82 -33.42
N ILE A 563 -14.49 4.31 -34.52
CA ILE A 563 -15.08 5.37 -35.35
C ILE A 563 -16.34 4.86 -36.06
N ALA A 564 -16.30 3.63 -36.59
CA ALA A 564 -17.44 3.01 -37.27
C ALA A 564 -18.62 2.73 -36.32
N SER A 565 -18.36 2.28 -35.09
CA SER A 565 -19.41 2.08 -34.08
C SER A 565 -20.06 3.38 -33.64
N THR A 566 -19.29 4.47 -33.56
CA THR A 566 -19.80 5.80 -33.21
C THR A 566 -20.61 6.44 -34.35
N SER A 567 -20.35 6.04 -35.61
CA SER A 567 -21.12 6.52 -36.77
C SER A 567 -22.48 5.83 -36.97
N LYS A 568 -22.67 4.62 -36.41
CA LYS A 568 -23.91 3.84 -36.60
C LYS A 568 -25.03 4.17 -35.61
N SER A 569 -24.78 4.95 -34.56
CA SER A 569 -25.80 5.40 -33.60
C SER A 569 -26.48 6.73 -33.98
N GLY A 570 -26.09 7.37 -35.10
CA GLY A 570 -26.53 8.74 -35.45
C GLY A 570 -27.60 8.89 -36.54
N LEU A 571 -28.06 7.82 -37.20
CA LEU A 571 -29.03 7.92 -38.31
C LEU A 571 -30.23 7.01 -38.08
N GLY A 572 -31.12 7.48 -37.20
CA GLY A 572 -32.47 6.94 -37.00
C GLY A 572 -33.50 8.06 -36.98
N SER A 573 -33.50 8.95 -37.98
CA SER A 573 -34.57 9.92 -38.19
C SER A 573 -35.81 9.20 -38.76
N LYS A 574 -36.84 9.03 -37.94
CA LYS A 574 -38.20 8.70 -38.41
C LYS A 574 -38.72 9.81 -39.31
N PRO A 575 -39.35 9.52 -40.46
CA PRO A 575 -40.05 10.53 -41.24
C PRO A 575 -41.33 10.96 -40.50
N MET A 576 -41.47 12.27 -40.26
CA MET A 576 -42.74 12.88 -39.85
C MET A 576 -43.74 12.77 -40.99
N SER A 577 -44.87 12.09 -40.75
CA SER A 577 -46.05 12.21 -41.61
C SER A 577 -46.67 13.59 -41.42
N ILE A 578 -46.63 14.42 -42.46
CA ILE A 578 -47.39 15.66 -42.55
C ILE A 578 -48.81 15.28 -42.93
N ALA A 579 -49.76 15.50 -42.02
CA ALA A 579 -51.18 15.52 -42.35
C ALA A 579 -51.52 16.91 -42.89
N THR A 580 -51.65 17.03 -44.21
CA THR A 580 -52.24 18.21 -44.85
C THR A 580 -53.75 18.05 -44.83
N THR A 581 -54.42 18.83 -43.99
CA THR A 581 -55.85 19.14 -44.17
C THR A 581 -55.89 20.50 -44.83
N ALA A 582 -56.39 20.58 -46.06
CA ALA A 582 -56.94 21.81 -46.62
C ALA A 582 -57.93 21.39 -47.71
N ALA A 583 -59.01 22.16 -47.84
CA ALA A 583 -59.91 22.07 -48.98
C ALA A 583 -59.14 22.15 -50.31
#